data_AF-A0A962X494-F1
#
_entry.id   AF-A0A962X494-F1
#
_cell.length_a   1.000
_cell.length_b   1.000
_cell.length_c   1.000
_cell.angle_alpha   90.00
_cell.angle_beta   90.00
_cell.angle_gamma   90.00
#
_symmetry.space_group_name_H-M   'P 1'
#
loop_
_entity.id
_entity.type
_entity.pdbx_description
1 polymer ?
#
loop_
_entity_poly.entity_id
_entity_poly.type
_entity_poly.pdbx_seq_one_letter_code
_entity_poly.pdbx_strand_id
1 'polypeptide(L)'
;MRSEKGLQLKQHLATEYLQHFSGDFSDIENSQLKSLIEIYYRHVSPEDLEQSGTTDLIGATLAHWQLLRDRHDSAPKVRVYNPSFEEHGWQSPHTIVETITDDMAFLVDSLSMGLIRAGFTIRLTIHPVIGAVRDKRGRLLAVHDLSTGLGSPESMICF
;
A
#
# COMPACT_ATOMS: atom_id res chain seq x y z
N MET A 1 22.74 -1.22 -14.98
CA MET A 1 23.30 -0.82 -13.67
C MET A 1 22.29 -0.06 -12.80
N ARG A 2 21.52 0.94 -13.30
CA ARG A 2 20.50 1.64 -12.49
C ARG A 2 19.18 0.87 -12.28
N SER A 3 18.74 0.09 -13.28
CA SER A 3 17.53 -0.76 -13.17
C SER A 3 17.66 -1.92 -12.18
N GLU A 4 18.90 -2.34 -11.89
CA GLU A 4 19.20 -3.51 -11.06
C GLU A 4 19.13 -3.19 -9.57
N LYS A 5 19.60 -1.99 -9.18
CA LYS A 5 19.48 -1.48 -7.80
C LYS A 5 18.03 -1.31 -7.34
N GLY A 6 17.16 -0.80 -8.21
CA GLY A 6 15.74 -0.63 -7.89
C GLY A 6 15.00 -1.95 -7.69
N LEU A 7 15.36 -2.97 -8.48
CA LEU A 7 14.83 -4.32 -8.29
C LEU A 7 15.33 -4.94 -6.98
N GLN A 8 16.61 -4.73 -6.65
CA GLN A 8 17.20 -5.16 -5.38
C GLN A 8 16.51 -4.50 -4.18
N LEU A 9 16.18 -3.21 -4.24
CA LEU A 9 15.46 -2.51 -3.17
C LEU A 9 14.08 -3.14 -2.92
N LYS A 10 13.30 -3.40 -3.98
CA LYS A 10 11.98 -4.03 -3.85
C LYS A 10 12.05 -5.45 -3.27
N GLN A 11 13.06 -6.23 -3.66
CA GLN A 11 13.32 -7.56 -3.09
C GLN A 11 13.78 -7.49 -1.63
N HIS A 12 14.55 -6.46 -1.29
CA HIS A 12 15.05 -6.20 0.06
C HIS A 12 13.89 -5.88 1.03
N LEU A 13 12.88 -5.11 0.62
CA LEU A 13 11.73 -4.76 1.47
C LEU A 13 11.02 -6.00 2.06
N ALA A 14 10.77 -7.03 1.25
CA ALA A 14 10.12 -8.25 1.73
C ALA A 14 10.99 -9.03 2.73
N THR A 15 12.30 -9.03 2.50
CA THR A 15 13.27 -9.67 3.41
C THR A 15 13.33 -8.94 4.75
N GLU A 16 13.47 -7.62 4.72
CA GLU A 16 13.51 -6.76 5.91
C GLU A 16 12.23 -6.87 6.73
N TYR A 17 11.07 -6.89 6.08
CA TYR A 17 9.79 -7.12 6.73
C TYR A 17 9.78 -8.44 7.53
N LEU A 18 10.19 -9.53 6.91
CA LEU A 18 10.23 -10.84 7.57
C LEU A 18 11.19 -10.87 8.76
N GLN A 19 12.32 -10.16 8.68
CA GLN A 19 13.33 -10.15 9.74
C GLN A 19 12.94 -9.28 10.95
N HIS A 20 12.29 -8.14 10.70
CA HIS A 20 12.16 -7.09 11.72
C HIS A 20 10.74 -6.78 12.16
N PHE A 21 9.72 -7.15 11.38
CA PHE A 21 8.33 -6.73 11.62
C PHE A 21 7.35 -7.91 11.77
N SER A 22 7.70 -9.09 11.25
CA SER A 22 6.78 -10.23 11.20
C SER A 22 6.34 -10.79 12.57
N GLY A 23 7.12 -10.55 13.62
CA GLY A 23 6.89 -11.10 14.96
C GLY A 23 5.61 -10.62 15.64
N ASP A 24 5.08 -9.47 15.23
CA ASP A 24 3.88 -8.86 15.81
C ASP A 24 2.57 -9.30 15.13
N PHE A 25 2.65 -10.12 14.07
CA PHE A 25 1.52 -10.51 13.23
C PHE A 25 1.29 -12.02 13.24
N SER A 26 0.03 -12.44 13.08
CA SER A 26 -0.30 -13.85 12.87
C SER A 26 0.20 -14.38 11.51
N ASP A 27 0.26 -15.69 11.34
CA ASP A 27 0.69 -16.32 10.07
C ASP A 27 -0.14 -15.86 8.86
N ILE A 28 -1.44 -15.66 9.06
CA ILE A 28 -2.35 -15.18 8.01
C ILE A 28 -2.00 -13.73 7.65
N GLU A 29 -1.82 -12.86 8.64
CA GLU A 29 -1.47 -11.45 8.42
C GLU A 29 -0.09 -11.33 7.77
N ASN A 30 0.90 -12.12 8.22
CA ASN A 30 2.22 -12.21 7.62
C ASN A 30 2.16 -12.64 6.14
N SER A 31 1.31 -13.61 5.81
CA SER A 31 1.10 -14.01 4.41
C SER A 31 0.49 -12.89 3.57
N GLN A 32 -0.50 -12.17 4.10
CA GLN A 32 -1.12 -11.03 3.41
C GLN A 32 -0.11 -9.91 3.15
N LEU A 33 0.65 -9.54 4.18
CA LEU A 33 1.62 -8.46 4.14
C LEU A 33 2.81 -8.76 3.24
N LYS A 34 3.32 -9.99 3.26
CA LYS A 34 4.37 -10.41 2.33
C LYS A 34 3.92 -10.25 0.89
N SER A 35 2.75 -10.80 0.53
CA SER A 35 2.20 -10.65 -0.82
C SER A 35 1.96 -9.20 -1.18
N LEU A 36 1.46 -8.40 -0.25
CA LEU A 36 1.23 -6.98 -0.49
C LEU A 36 2.55 -6.23 -0.75
N ILE A 37 3.59 -6.41 0.06
CA ILE A 37 4.89 -5.74 -0.10
C ILE A 37 5.51 -6.01 -1.49
N GLU A 38 5.36 -7.25 -2.00
CA GLU A 38 5.83 -7.64 -3.33
C GLU A 38 5.07 -6.93 -4.48
N ILE A 39 3.85 -6.46 -4.22
CA ILE A 39 2.98 -5.80 -5.20
C ILE A 39 3.05 -4.26 -5.06
N TYR A 40 3.11 -3.75 -3.83
CA TYR A 40 2.77 -2.38 -3.46
C TYR A 40 3.59 -1.33 -4.22
N TYR A 41 4.90 -1.53 -4.31
CA TYR A 41 5.83 -0.59 -4.96
C TYR A 41 6.21 -1.00 -6.39
N ARG A 42 5.52 -1.97 -7.00
CA ARG A 42 5.90 -2.53 -8.31
C ARG A 42 6.08 -1.46 -9.38
N HIS A 43 5.13 -0.52 -9.45
CA HIS A 43 5.10 0.53 -10.47
C HIS A 43 5.74 1.85 -10.02
N VAL A 44 6.26 1.92 -8.80
CA VAL A 44 6.98 3.09 -8.29
C VAL A 44 8.43 3.07 -8.80
N SER A 45 8.93 4.25 -9.18
CA SER A 45 10.31 4.39 -9.65
C SER A 45 11.29 4.10 -8.50
N PRO A 46 12.44 3.45 -8.78
CA PRO A 46 13.48 3.28 -7.76
C PRO A 46 13.93 4.60 -7.13
N GLU A 47 14.02 5.67 -7.93
CA GLU A 47 14.44 7.00 -7.49
C GLU A 47 13.48 7.62 -6.48
N ASP A 48 12.19 7.33 -6.57
CA ASP A 48 11.20 7.76 -5.57
C ASP A 48 11.27 6.93 -4.28
N LEU A 49 11.57 5.63 -4.40
CA LEU A 49 11.74 4.77 -3.23
C LEU A 49 13.00 5.11 -2.43
N GLU A 50 14.10 5.42 -3.12
CA GLU A 50 15.38 5.80 -2.49
C GLU A 50 15.29 7.11 -1.69
N GLN A 51 14.23 7.92 -1.88
CA GLN A 51 13.98 9.12 -1.09
C GLN A 51 13.43 8.80 0.32
N SER A 52 12.99 7.56 0.57
CA SER A 52 12.46 7.11 1.86
C SER A 52 13.29 5.97 2.43
N GLY A 53 13.37 5.88 3.76
CA GLY A 53 14.03 4.74 4.41
C GLY A 53 13.23 3.45 4.26
N THR A 54 13.91 2.29 4.27
CA THR A 54 13.25 0.97 4.23
C THR A 54 12.18 0.81 5.32
N THR A 55 12.48 1.26 6.55
CA THR A 55 11.53 1.26 7.67
C THR A 55 10.26 2.05 7.35
N ASP A 56 10.39 3.23 6.76
CA ASP A 56 9.25 4.08 6.41
C ASP A 56 8.43 3.49 5.25
N LEU A 57 9.09 2.88 4.25
CA LEU A 57 8.42 2.18 3.16
C LEU A 57 7.61 0.97 3.65
N ILE A 58 8.17 0.18 4.57
CA ILE A 58 7.46 -0.94 5.20
C ILE A 58 6.32 -0.39 6.07
N GLY A 59 6.59 0.62 6.89
CA GLY A 59 5.60 1.27 7.75
C GLY A 59 4.40 1.83 6.99
N ALA A 60 4.63 2.52 5.87
CA ALA A 60 3.57 2.99 4.97
C ALA A 60 2.73 1.84 4.41
N THR A 61 3.39 0.75 3.99
CA THR A 61 2.68 -0.44 3.48
C THR A 61 1.83 -1.10 4.56
N LEU A 62 2.37 -1.23 5.78
CA LEU A 62 1.67 -1.76 6.95
C LEU A 62 0.46 -0.89 7.31
N ALA A 63 0.64 0.43 7.32
CA ALA A 63 -0.44 1.36 7.60
C ALA A 63 -1.56 1.20 6.56
N HIS A 64 -1.25 1.21 5.27
CA HIS A 64 -2.28 1.07 4.23
C HIS A 64 -2.94 -0.32 4.27
N TRP A 65 -2.19 -1.38 4.60
CA TRP A 65 -2.76 -2.70 4.88
C TRP A 65 -3.75 -2.66 6.05
N GLN A 66 -3.45 -1.99 7.16
CA GLN A 66 -4.39 -1.85 8.27
C GLN A 66 -5.71 -1.21 7.82
N LEU A 67 -5.66 -0.24 6.90
CA LEU A 67 -6.86 0.34 6.31
C LEU A 67 -7.62 -0.68 5.45
N LEU A 68 -6.92 -1.56 4.72
CA LEU A 68 -7.48 -2.61 3.87
C LEU A 68 -8.17 -3.75 4.64
N ARG A 69 -7.71 -4.09 5.85
CA ARG A 69 -8.11 -5.30 6.61
C ARG A 69 -9.61 -5.55 6.68
N ASP A 70 -10.39 -4.50 6.93
CA ASP A 70 -11.83 -4.60 7.12
C ASP A 70 -12.56 -3.66 6.15
N ARG A 71 -13.33 -4.24 5.22
CA ARG A 71 -14.14 -3.49 4.25
C ARG A 71 -15.46 -4.22 4.01
N HIS A 72 -16.55 -3.65 4.53
CA HIS A 72 -17.90 -4.19 4.39
C HIS A 72 -18.63 -3.57 3.19
N ASP A 73 -19.47 -4.35 2.50
CA ASP A 73 -20.30 -3.93 1.35
C ASP A 73 -19.56 -3.13 0.26
N SER A 74 -18.28 -3.44 0.01
CA SER A 74 -17.44 -2.69 -0.94
C SER A 74 -17.34 -1.18 -0.68
N ALA A 75 -17.68 -0.71 0.51
CA ALA A 75 -17.64 0.71 0.84
C ALA A 75 -16.21 1.26 0.67
N PRO A 76 -16.03 2.39 -0.04
CA PRO A 76 -14.71 3.00 -0.17
C PRO A 76 -14.24 3.50 1.21
N LYS A 77 -12.95 3.32 1.49
CA LYS A 77 -12.31 3.82 2.71
C LYS A 77 -11.32 4.90 2.32
N VAL A 78 -11.23 5.96 3.14
CA VAL A 78 -10.28 7.05 2.97
C VAL A 78 -9.67 7.38 4.33
N ARG A 79 -8.36 7.61 4.38
CA ARG A 79 -7.64 8.09 5.56
C ARG A 79 -6.66 9.19 5.16
N VAL A 80 -6.63 10.26 5.94
CA VAL A 80 -5.71 11.40 5.73
C VAL A 80 -5.02 11.73 7.03
N TYR A 81 -3.68 11.78 7.02
CA TYR A 81 -2.88 12.02 8.23
C TYR A 81 -1.43 12.39 7.88
N ASN A 82 -0.70 12.88 8.88
CA ASN A 82 0.74 13.13 8.80
C ASN A 82 1.45 12.10 9.70
N PRO A 83 2.10 11.06 9.13
CA PRO A 83 2.73 10.03 9.94
C PRO A 83 3.93 10.59 10.71
N SER A 84 4.03 10.16 11.97
CA SER A 84 5.12 10.48 12.88
C SER A 84 5.64 9.18 13.50
N PHE A 85 6.94 9.10 13.73
CA PHE A 85 7.55 7.88 14.27
C PHE A 85 6.96 7.49 15.63
N GLU A 86 6.67 8.47 16.48
CA GLU A 86 6.14 8.27 17.83
C GLU A 86 4.73 7.67 17.84
N GLU A 87 3.84 8.12 16.95
CA GLU A 87 2.44 7.68 16.94
C GLU A 87 2.21 6.48 15.99
N HIS A 88 2.96 6.41 14.90
CA HIS A 88 2.69 5.49 13.79
C HIS A 88 3.80 4.45 13.57
N GLY A 89 4.96 4.60 14.21
CA GLY A 89 6.12 3.73 14.00
C GLY A 89 6.84 3.96 12.66
N TRP A 90 6.41 4.96 11.90
CA TRP A 90 7.01 5.40 10.64
C TRP A 90 6.71 6.88 10.41
N GLN A 91 7.45 7.52 9.51
CA GLN A 91 7.29 8.95 9.27
C GLN A 91 7.39 9.30 7.79
N SER A 92 6.83 10.47 7.46
CA SER A 92 6.92 11.09 6.14
C SER A 92 7.01 12.60 6.31
N PRO A 93 7.81 13.30 5.48
CA PRO A 93 7.78 14.76 5.43
C PRO A 93 6.52 15.32 4.77
N HIS A 94 5.63 14.45 4.25
CA HIS A 94 4.43 14.81 3.51
C HIS A 94 3.17 14.23 4.14
N THR A 95 2.04 14.90 3.91
CA THR A 95 0.70 14.38 4.23
C THR A 95 0.40 13.17 3.37
N ILE A 96 -0.20 12.15 3.98
CA ILE A 96 -0.58 10.90 3.36
C ILE A 96 -2.09 10.88 3.16
N VAL A 97 -2.52 10.58 1.93
CA VAL A 97 -3.93 10.33 1.60
C VAL A 97 -4.06 8.92 1.05
N GLU A 98 -4.65 8.03 1.82
CA GLU A 98 -4.86 6.62 1.46
C GLU A 98 -6.31 6.34 1.14
N THR A 99 -6.55 5.51 0.13
CA THR A 99 -7.88 5.06 -0.26
C THR A 99 -7.90 3.58 -0.59
N ILE A 100 -9.00 2.92 -0.23
CA ILE A 100 -9.32 1.55 -0.62
C ILE A 100 -10.69 1.56 -1.30
N THR A 101 -10.78 1.04 -2.53
CA THR A 101 -12.02 0.97 -3.30
C THR A 101 -12.02 -0.25 -4.21
N ASP A 102 -13.18 -0.60 -4.76
CA ASP A 102 -13.23 -1.50 -5.91
C ASP A 102 -12.44 -0.88 -7.06
N ASP A 103 -11.75 -1.70 -7.84
CA ASP A 103 -11.04 -1.20 -9.01
C ASP A 103 -12.01 -0.80 -10.12
N MET A 104 -11.81 0.38 -10.71
CA MET A 104 -12.64 0.91 -11.79
C MET A 104 -11.89 1.96 -12.62
N ALA A 105 -12.40 2.23 -13.83
CA ALA A 105 -11.79 3.20 -14.73
C ALA A 105 -11.73 4.61 -14.11
N PHE A 106 -10.64 5.34 -14.39
CA PHE A 106 -10.42 6.75 -14.03
C PHE A 106 -10.29 7.07 -12.53
N LEU A 107 -10.08 6.08 -11.65
CA LEU A 107 -9.93 6.34 -10.21
C LEU A 107 -8.78 7.30 -9.88
N VAL A 108 -7.57 6.96 -10.34
CA VAL A 108 -6.37 7.75 -10.04
C VAL A 108 -6.52 9.17 -10.54
N ASP A 109 -6.99 9.36 -11.78
CA ASP A 109 -7.19 10.68 -12.38
C ASP A 109 -8.23 11.48 -11.60
N SER A 110 -9.36 10.85 -11.24
CA SER A 110 -10.45 11.52 -10.52
C SER A 110 -10.02 11.99 -9.13
N LEU A 111 -9.31 11.14 -8.39
CA LEU A 111 -8.77 11.48 -7.07
C LEU A 111 -7.67 12.55 -7.19
N SER A 112 -6.78 12.40 -8.16
CA SER A 112 -5.70 13.37 -8.40
C SER A 112 -6.25 14.74 -8.72
N MET A 113 -7.23 14.82 -9.65
CA MET A 113 -7.92 16.07 -9.98
C MET A 113 -8.68 16.63 -8.78
N GLY A 114 -9.25 15.78 -7.93
CA GLY A 114 -9.88 16.19 -6.67
C GLY A 114 -8.91 16.91 -5.74
N LEU A 115 -7.75 16.31 -5.48
CA LEU A 115 -6.69 16.88 -4.66
C LEU A 115 -6.12 18.17 -5.24
N ILE A 116 -5.85 18.19 -6.54
CA ILE A 116 -5.34 19.38 -7.25
C ILE A 116 -6.35 20.53 -7.19
N ARG A 117 -7.65 20.26 -7.40
CA ARG A 117 -8.70 21.29 -7.26
C ARG A 117 -8.82 21.84 -5.84
N ALA A 118 -8.53 21.02 -4.84
CA ALA A 118 -8.49 21.45 -3.44
C ALA A 118 -7.20 22.23 -3.08
N GLY A 119 -6.28 22.43 -4.03
CA GLY A 119 -5.06 23.21 -3.85
C GLY A 119 -3.86 22.40 -3.37
N PHE A 120 -3.92 21.07 -3.40
CA PHE A 120 -2.80 20.21 -3.00
C PHE A 120 -1.92 19.86 -4.20
N THR A 121 -0.61 19.78 -3.95
CA THR A 121 0.37 19.22 -4.89
C THR A 121 0.60 17.75 -4.57
N ILE A 122 0.46 16.88 -5.56
CA ILE A 122 0.74 15.44 -5.41
C ILE A 122 2.24 15.22 -5.58
N ARG A 123 2.88 14.63 -4.56
CA ARG A 123 4.32 14.37 -4.57
C ARG A 123 4.65 13.01 -5.19
N LEU A 124 3.87 12.00 -4.84
CA LEU A 124 4.02 10.62 -5.25
C LEU A 124 2.62 10.00 -5.35
N THR A 125 2.41 9.10 -6.29
CA THR A 125 1.19 8.28 -6.35
C THR A 125 1.61 6.83 -6.33
N ILE A 126 1.04 6.07 -5.39
CA ILE A 126 1.25 4.62 -5.28
C ILE A 126 -0.10 3.95 -5.48
N HIS A 127 -0.19 3.11 -6.51
CA HIS A 127 -1.46 2.47 -6.88
C HIS A 127 -1.28 1.00 -7.27
N PRO A 128 -1.14 0.10 -6.29
CA PRO A 128 -1.31 -1.31 -6.56
C PRO A 128 -2.80 -1.65 -6.67
N VAL A 129 -3.13 -2.45 -7.68
CA VAL A 129 -4.39 -3.20 -7.73
C VAL A 129 -4.12 -4.62 -7.27
N ILE A 130 -4.88 -5.08 -6.28
CA ILE A 130 -4.72 -6.41 -5.68
C ILE A 130 -5.95 -7.28 -5.94
N GLY A 131 -5.75 -8.61 -5.91
CA GLY A 131 -6.83 -9.57 -5.78
C GLY A 131 -7.13 -9.86 -4.31
N ALA A 132 -8.19 -9.25 -3.76
CA ALA A 132 -8.55 -9.42 -2.35
C ALA A 132 -9.54 -10.58 -2.17
N VAL A 133 -9.24 -11.49 -1.24
CA VAL A 133 -10.19 -12.52 -0.79
C VAL A 133 -10.69 -12.12 0.58
N ARG A 134 -12.01 -12.02 0.74
CA ARG A 134 -12.65 -11.61 2.00
C ARG A 134 -13.68 -12.62 2.47
N ASP A 135 -13.93 -12.65 3.77
CA ASP A 135 -15.04 -13.41 4.33
C ASP A 135 -16.38 -12.65 4.20
N LYS A 136 -17.48 -13.29 4.62
CA LYS A 136 -18.83 -12.69 4.58
C LYS A 136 -19.01 -11.44 5.46
N ARG A 137 -18.05 -11.14 6.34
CA ARG A 137 -18.03 -9.95 7.21
C ARG A 137 -17.11 -8.86 6.66
N GLY A 138 -16.52 -9.05 5.48
CA GLY A 138 -15.61 -8.09 4.87
C GLY A 138 -14.17 -8.14 5.40
N ARG A 139 -13.83 -9.15 6.22
CA ARG A 139 -12.48 -9.32 6.75
C ARG A 139 -11.56 -9.90 5.68
N LEU A 140 -10.39 -9.31 5.52
CA LEU A 140 -9.38 -9.77 4.57
C LEU A 140 -8.83 -11.13 4.99
N LEU A 141 -8.93 -12.11 4.08
CA LEU A 141 -8.39 -13.46 4.23
C LEU A 141 -7.07 -13.63 3.49
N ALA A 142 -6.96 -13.10 2.27
CA ALA A 142 -5.75 -13.19 1.47
C ALA A 142 -5.61 -11.99 0.53
N VAL A 143 -4.36 -11.69 0.18
CA VAL A 143 -3.97 -10.74 -0.86
C VAL A 143 -3.25 -11.52 -1.96
N HIS A 144 -3.70 -11.36 -3.18
CA HIS A 144 -3.07 -11.95 -4.36
C HIS A 144 -2.65 -10.88 -5.36
N ASP A 145 -1.66 -11.24 -6.17
CA ASP A 145 -1.36 -10.50 -7.37
C ASP A 145 -2.53 -10.58 -8.35
N LEU A 146 -2.91 -9.46 -8.95
CA LEU A 146 -4.02 -9.40 -9.90
C LEU A 146 -3.86 -10.40 -11.07
N SER A 147 -2.62 -10.67 -11.49
CA SER A 147 -2.31 -11.62 -12.56
C SER A 147 -2.69 -13.07 -12.25
N THR A 148 -2.91 -13.42 -10.98
CA THR A 148 -3.36 -14.76 -10.58
C THR A 148 -4.83 -15.01 -10.90
N GLY A 149 -5.63 -13.95 -11.10
CA GLY A 149 -7.08 -14.05 -11.25
C GLY A 149 -7.82 -14.46 -9.98
N LEU A 150 -7.15 -14.50 -8.82
CA LEU A 150 -7.73 -14.85 -7.53
C LEU A 150 -8.20 -13.61 -6.77
N GLY A 151 -9.37 -13.70 -6.15
CA GLY A 151 -9.95 -12.59 -5.37
C GLY A 151 -10.63 -11.54 -6.24
N SER A 152 -11.29 -10.59 -5.59
CA SER A 152 -11.92 -9.45 -6.25
C SER A 152 -10.90 -8.31 -6.42
N PRO A 153 -10.86 -7.63 -7.59
CA PRO A 153 -9.95 -6.50 -7.79
C PRO A 153 -10.27 -5.34 -6.85
N GLU A 154 -9.30 -4.97 -6.02
CA GLU A 154 -9.37 -3.79 -5.17
C GLU A 154 -8.20 -2.85 -5.47
N SER A 155 -8.54 -1.58 -5.60
CA SER A 155 -7.62 -0.47 -5.82
C SER A 155 -7.19 0.11 -4.48
N MET A 156 -5.88 0.11 -4.20
CA MET A 156 -5.28 0.84 -3.09
C MET A 156 -4.54 2.04 -3.66
N ILE A 157 -4.92 3.27 -3.29
CA ILE A 157 -4.27 4.49 -3.82
C ILE A 157 -3.75 5.32 -2.67
N CYS A 158 -2.45 5.62 -2.69
CA CYS A 158 -1.78 6.51 -1.75
C CYS A 158 -1.23 7.72 -2.51
N PHE A 159 -1.52 8.92 -2.01
CA PHE A 159 -0.91 10.19 -2.43
C PHE A 159 -0.06 10.78 -1.33
#